data_AF-A0A432STG3-F1
#
_entry.id   AF-A0A432STG3-F1
#
_cell.length_a   1.000
_cell.length_b   1.000
_cell.length_c   1.000
_cell.angle_alpha   90.00
_cell.angle_beta   90.00
_cell.angle_gamma   90.00
#
_symmetry.space_group_name_H-M   'P 1'
#
loop_
_entity.id
_entity.type
_entity.pdbx_description
1 polymer ?
#
loop_
_entity_poly.entity_id
_entity_poly.type
_entity_poly.pdbx_seq_one_letter_code
_entity_poly.pdbx_strand_id
1 'polypeptide(L)'
;MQLIKFILGIILVQITTAILVYLAPNELTTQSIAQITIPLIFIAMIVSFWFNSLSDSSIKDALYKAEGNFAKEKEKIKVKAERDKIKTMKEAQKEIVHEATKTHAKANFKVGASFAGVLAIGGLFVLAQMVTAGLLVMTATGGVIGGYYWRGKRIKGSNLQELPNQKNLKVINDKKLIDSKKLLK
;
A
#
# COMPACT_ATOMS: atom_id res chain seq x y z
N MET A 1 39.96 -28.40 27.76
CA MET A 1 41.04 -29.14 28.46
C MET A 1 42.42 -28.55 28.12
N GLN A 2 42.66 -27.28 28.46
CA GLN A 2 43.94 -26.61 28.19
C GLN A 2 44.94 -26.86 29.34
N LEU A 3 44.46 -26.95 30.59
CA LEU A 3 45.26 -27.23 31.78
C LEU A 3 46.07 -28.53 31.67
N ILE A 4 45.49 -29.60 31.12
CA ILE A 4 46.17 -30.89 30.94
C ILE A 4 47.39 -30.75 30.02
N LYS A 5 47.30 -29.94 28.97
CA LYS A 5 48.40 -29.73 28.02
C LYS A 5 49.55 -28.92 28.64
N PHE A 6 49.24 -27.96 29.53
CA PHE A 6 50.25 -27.24 30.31
C PHE A 6 50.93 -28.14 31.33
N ILE A 7 50.16 -28.95 32.06
CA ILE A 7 50.69 -29.91 33.05
C ILE A 7 51.64 -30.91 32.38
N LEU A 8 51.29 -31.41 31.20
CA LEU A 8 52.11 -32.35 30.44
C LEU A 8 53.44 -31.72 29.99
N GLY A 9 53.42 -30.46 29.55
CA GLY A 9 54.65 -29.70 29.22
C GLY A 9 55.56 -29.49 30.44
N ILE A 10 54.98 -29.14 31.60
CA ILE A 10 55.73 -29.01 32.85
C ILE A 10 56.37 -30.35 33.25
N ILE A 11 55.61 -31.45 33.18
CA ILE A 11 56.12 -32.80 33.48
C ILE A 11 57.27 -33.16 32.54
N LEU A 12 57.19 -32.84 31.25
CA LEU A 12 58.24 -33.13 30.28
C LEU A 12 59.53 -32.36 30.56
N VAL A 13 59.41 -31.08 30.96
CA VAL A 13 60.56 -30.27 31.41
C VAL A 13 61.20 -30.89 32.65
N GLN A 14 60.39 -31.27 33.65
CA GLN A 14 60.89 -31.87 34.89
C GLN A 14 61.59 -33.22 34.66
N ILE A 15 61.03 -34.08 33.80
CA ILE A 15 61.66 -35.36 33.42
C ILE A 15 62.99 -35.10 32.73
N THR A 16 63.04 -34.13 31.82
CA THR A 16 64.29 -33.76 31.16
C THR A 16 65.32 -33.26 32.15
N THR A 17 64.93 -32.35 33.05
CA THR A 17 65.82 -31.81 34.08
C THR A 17 66.34 -32.93 34.98
N ALA A 18 65.49 -33.87 35.38
CA ALA A 18 65.89 -35.02 36.18
C ALA A 18 66.89 -35.93 35.45
N ILE A 19 66.68 -36.21 34.16
CA ILE A 19 67.62 -36.98 33.32
C ILE A 19 68.95 -36.24 33.20
N LEU A 20 68.91 -34.91 33.01
CA LEU A 20 70.11 -34.08 32.85
C LEU A 20 70.95 -34.06 34.13
N VAL A 21 70.30 -33.96 35.30
CA VAL A 21 70.95 -34.01 36.61
C VAL A 21 71.52 -35.41 36.87
N TYR A 22 70.82 -36.46 36.47
CA TYR A 22 71.29 -37.84 36.62
C TYR A 22 72.49 -38.17 35.73
N LEU A 23 72.54 -37.61 34.51
CA LEU A 23 73.66 -37.76 33.58
C LEU A 23 74.80 -36.77 33.83
N ALA A 24 74.67 -35.87 34.81
CA ALA A 24 75.68 -34.86 35.08
C ALA A 24 76.99 -35.52 35.56
N PRO A 25 78.12 -35.29 34.88
CA PRO A 25 79.40 -35.84 35.29
C PRO A 25 79.93 -35.11 36.55
N ASN A 26 80.62 -35.86 37.42
CA ASN A 26 81.15 -35.36 38.69
C ASN A 26 82.27 -34.30 38.52
N GLU A 27 82.89 -34.23 37.34
CA GLU A 27 83.92 -33.25 37.01
C GLU A 27 83.47 -32.33 35.86
N LEU A 28 83.55 -31.02 36.11
CA LEU A 28 83.15 -29.98 35.18
C LEU A 28 84.29 -29.68 34.20
N THR A 29 84.49 -30.56 33.23
CA THR A 29 85.37 -30.30 32.08
C THR A 29 84.64 -29.54 30.97
N THR A 30 85.37 -28.85 30.09
CA THR A 30 84.79 -28.11 28.95
C THR A 30 83.94 -29.02 28.03
N GLN A 31 84.34 -30.28 27.89
CA GLN A 31 83.62 -31.28 27.10
C GLN A 31 82.33 -31.76 27.79
N SER A 32 82.37 -31.92 29.11
CA SER A 32 81.19 -32.23 29.93
C SER A 32 80.12 -31.14 29.87
N ILE A 33 80.53 -29.87 29.88
CA ILE A 33 79.62 -28.72 29.78
C ILE A 33 78.93 -28.70 28.41
N ALA A 34 79.67 -28.97 27.34
CA ALA A 34 79.11 -29.04 25.99
C ALA A 34 78.08 -30.18 25.85
N GLN A 35 78.34 -31.35 26.43
CA GLN A 35 77.44 -32.51 26.40
C GLN A 35 76.11 -32.26 27.11
N ILE A 36 76.07 -31.42 28.14
CA ILE A 36 74.84 -31.04 28.85
C ILE A 36 74.11 -29.90 28.14
N THR A 37 74.84 -28.93 27.62
CA THR A 37 74.26 -27.69 27.05
C THR A 37 73.52 -27.96 25.74
N ILE A 38 74.05 -28.84 24.88
CA ILE A 38 73.43 -29.18 23.59
C ILE A 38 72.01 -29.76 23.75
N PRO A 39 71.79 -30.83 24.54
CA PRO A 39 70.44 -31.36 24.75
C PRO A 39 69.54 -30.36 25.48
N LEU A 40 70.08 -29.58 26.42
CA LEU A 40 69.30 -28.56 27.12
C LEU A 40 68.71 -27.52 26.16
N ILE A 41 69.50 -27.02 25.21
CA ILE A 41 69.03 -26.09 24.18
C ILE A 41 67.97 -26.75 23.29
N PHE A 42 68.17 -28.02 22.93
CA PHE A 42 67.24 -28.76 22.08
C PHE A 42 65.88 -28.96 22.76
N ILE A 43 65.87 -29.33 24.05
CA ILE A 43 64.63 -29.44 24.83
C ILE A 43 63.99 -28.06 25.01
N ALA A 44 64.76 -27.02 25.34
CA ALA A 44 64.22 -25.67 25.49
C ALA A 44 63.53 -25.19 24.19
N MET A 45 64.09 -25.54 23.03
CA MET A 45 63.50 -25.23 21.73
C MET A 45 62.19 -26.00 21.49
N ILE A 46 62.16 -27.31 21.78
CA ILE A 46 60.95 -28.13 21.66
C ILE A 46 59.84 -27.60 22.59
N VAL A 47 60.19 -27.25 23.82
CA VAL A 47 59.26 -26.71 24.83
C VAL A 47 58.75 -25.33 24.41
N SER A 48 59.62 -24.45 23.90
CA SER A 48 59.24 -23.14 23.38
C SER A 48 58.27 -23.26 22.19
N PHE A 49 58.56 -24.17 21.26
CA PHE A 49 57.67 -24.45 20.13
C PHE A 49 56.31 -25.03 20.58
N TRP A 50 56.33 -25.94 21.56
CA TRP A 50 55.13 -26.51 22.16
C TRP A 50 54.27 -25.45 22.85
N PHE A 51 54.90 -24.54 23.60
CA PHE A 51 54.22 -23.45 24.28
C PHE A 51 53.61 -22.44 23.30
N ASN A 52 54.34 -22.11 22.23
CA ASN A 52 53.85 -21.24 21.17
C ASN A 52 52.62 -21.84 20.47
N SER A 53 52.68 -23.14 20.14
CA SER A 53 51.54 -23.89 19.57
C SER A 53 50.32 -23.91 20.48
N LEU A 54 50.51 -23.94 21.80
CA LEU A 54 49.42 -23.92 22.76
C LEU A 54 48.70 -22.56 22.83
N SER A 55 49.47 -21.48 22.78
CA SER A 55 48.96 -20.11 22.98
C SER A 55 47.96 -19.70 21.90
N ASP A 56 48.15 -20.20 20.68
CA ASP A 56 47.39 -19.75 19.52
C ASP A 56 45.93 -20.24 19.57
N SER A 57 45.66 -21.35 20.27
CA SER A 57 44.28 -21.86 20.43
C SER A 57 43.44 -21.08 21.44
N SER A 58 44.05 -20.59 22.53
CA SER A 58 43.32 -19.98 23.64
C SER A 58 42.91 -18.54 23.35
N ILE A 59 43.77 -17.81 22.62
CA ILE A 59 43.50 -16.44 22.20
C ILE A 59 42.42 -16.40 21.12
N LYS A 60 42.46 -17.35 20.18
CA LYS A 60 41.44 -17.49 19.14
C LYS A 60 40.06 -17.78 19.73
N ASP A 61 39.94 -18.68 20.70
CA ASP A 61 38.65 -19.00 21.34
C ASP A 61 38.03 -17.79 22.06
N ALA A 62 38.85 -16.98 22.73
CA ALA A 62 38.40 -15.75 23.38
C ALA A 62 37.96 -14.69 22.37
N LEU A 63 38.70 -14.54 21.27
CA LEU A 63 38.35 -13.65 20.16
C LEU A 63 37.06 -14.09 19.46
N TYR A 64 36.91 -15.36 19.12
CA TYR A 64 35.69 -15.88 18.49
C TYR A 64 34.46 -15.73 19.39
N LYS A 65 34.62 -15.88 20.70
CA LYS A 65 33.53 -15.65 21.66
C LYS A 65 33.16 -14.17 21.75
N ALA A 66 34.15 -13.29 21.73
CA ALA A 66 33.92 -11.84 21.72
C ALA A 66 33.25 -11.38 20.41
N GLU A 67 33.73 -11.83 19.26
CA GLU A 67 33.12 -11.56 17.95
C GLU A 67 31.70 -12.11 17.83
N GLY A 68 31.48 -13.35 18.29
CA GLY A 68 30.16 -13.98 18.29
C GLY A 68 29.15 -13.25 19.18
N ASN A 69 29.59 -12.74 20.33
CA ASN A 69 28.74 -11.91 21.19
C ASN A 69 28.43 -10.56 20.55
N PHE A 70 29.42 -9.92 19.92
CA PHE A 70 29.23 -8.64 19.23
C PHE A 70 28.30 -8.74 18.03
N ALA A 71 28.40 -9.83 17.26
CA ALA A 71 27.47 -10.11 16.17
C ALA A 71 26.02 -10.24 16.67
N LYS A 72 25.81 -10.97 17.78
CA LYS A 72 24.49 -11.12 18.40
C LYS A 72 23.94 -9.81 18.96
N GLU A 73 24.79 -8.95 19.53
CA GLU A 73 24.37 -7.64 20.02
C GLU A 73 23.97 -6.70 18.88
N LYS A 74 24.76 -6.67 17.79
CA LYS A 74 24.42 -5.90 16.59
C LYS A 74 23.09 -6.32 15.98
N GLU A 75 22.85 -7.63 15.88
CA GLU A 75 21.58 -8.15 15.38
C GLU A 75 20.40 -7.71 16.27
N LYS A 76 20.54 -7.84 17.59
CA LYS A 76 19.51 -7.37 18.54
C LYS A 76 19.21 -5.89 18.40
N ILE A 77 20.23 -5.04 18.25
CA ILE A 77 20.05 -3.60 18.06
C ILE A 77 19.33 -3.31 16.73
N LYS A 78 19.74 -3.97 15.64
CA LYS A 78 19.11 -3.81 14.32
C LYS A 78 17.65 -4.22 14.34
N VAL A 79 17.34 -5.40 14.89
CA VAL A 79 15.96 -5.90 15.01
C VAL A 79 15.10 -4.97 15.88
N LYS A 80 15.66 -4.42 16.96
CA LYS A 80 14.94 -3.45 17.81
C LYS A 80 14.65 -2.15 17.05
N ALA A 81 15.64 -1.61 16.33
CA ALA A 81 15.47 -0.43 15.51
C ALA A 81 14.46 -0.64 14.37
N GLU A 82 14.46 -1.81 13.72
CA GLU A 82 13.45 -2.17 12.71
C GLU A 82 12.06 -2.28 13.31
N ARG A 83 11.90 -2.92 14.47
CA ARG A 83 10.62 -3.00 15.19
C ARG A 83 10.12 -1.62 15.60
N ASP A 84 11.00 -0.74 16.06
CA ASP A 84 10.64 0.62 16.48
C ASP A 84 10.27 1.49 15.27
N LYS A 85 10.95 1.33 14.12
CA LYS A 85 10.54 1.94 12.83
C LYS A 85 9.17 1.44 12.38
N ILE A 86 8.90 0.14 12.46
CA ILE A 86 7.60 -0.43 12.07
C ILE A 86 6.48 0.09 12.98
N LYS A 87 6.73 0.18 14.29
CA LYS A 87 5.75 0.72 15.24
C LYS A 87 5.44 2.18 14.98
N THR A 88 6.47 3.02 14.83
CA THR A 88 6.30 4.44 14.53
C THR A 88 5.66 4.68 13.17
N MET A 89 6.02 3.91 12.14
CA MET A 89 5.32 3.95 10.85
C MET A 89 3.87 3.52 10.95
N LYS A 90 3.55 2.49 11.74
CA LYS A 90 2.18 2.02 11.94
C LYS A 90 1.33 3.02 12.73
N GLU A 91 1.93 3.69 13.71
CA GLU A 91 1.28 4.77 14.47
C GLU A 91 1.05 6.00 13.58
N ALA A 92 2.07 6.44 12.84
CA ALA A 92 1.95 7.53 11.86
C ALA A 92 0.92 7.20 10.77
N GLN A 93 0.89 5.96 10.26
CA GLN A 93 -0.11 5.54 9.27
C GLN A 93 -1.50 5.50 9.89
N LYS A 94 -1.65 5.09 11.15
CA LYS A 94 -2.95 5.09 11.85
C LYS A 94 -3.45 6.52 12.06
N GLU A 95 -2.57 7.45 12.37
CA GLU A 95 -2.88 8.88 12.53
C GLU A 95 -3.22 9.54 11.19
N ILE A 96 -2.43 9.29 10.14
CA ILE A 96 -2.71 9.73 8.76
C ILE A 96 -4.02 9.13 8.26
N VAL A 97 -4.30 7.85 8.49
CA VAL A 97 -5.58 7.25 8.14
C VAL A 97 -6.71 7.90 8.92
N HIS A 98 -6.54 8.19 10.21
CA HIS A 98 -7.59 8.82 11.01
C HIS A 98 -7.89 10.26 10.56
N GLU A 99 -6.85 11.05 10.24
CA GLU A 99 -6.98 12.40 9.68
C GLU A 99 -7.50 12.38 8.24
N ALA A 100 -7.03 11.44 7.41
CA ALA A 100 -7.52 11.24 6.05
C ALA A 100 -8.99 10.80 6.08
N THR A 101 -9.42 9.93 7.00
CA THR A 101 -10.81 9.49 7.09
C THR A 101 -11.72 10.65 7.51
N LYS A 102 -11.30 11.49 8.46
CA LYS A 102 -12.05 12.72 8.83
C LYS A 102 -12.10 13.74 7.70
N THR A 103 -11.02 13.89 6.94
CA THR A 103 -10.92 14.87 5.84
C THR A 103 -11.65 14.39 4.58
N HIS A 104 -11.53 13.11 4.22
CA HIS A 104 -12.25 12.47 3.11
C HIS A 104 -13.75 12.35 3.39
N ALA A 105 -14.17 12.11 4.64
CA ALA A 105 -15.60 12.11 4.98
C ALA A 105 -16.24 13.49 4.73
N LYS A 106 -15.56 14.59 5.09
CA LYS A 106 -16.02 15.97 4.79
C LYS A 106 -16.05 16.25 3.29
N ALA A 107 -15.06 15.77 2.52
CA ALA A 107 -15.00 15.97 1.08
C ALA A 107 -16.07 15.15 0.32
N ASN A 108 -16.25 13.87 0.67
CA ASN A 108 -17.25 12.99 0.06
C ASN A 108 -18.68 13.43 0.36
N PHE A 109 -18.93 14.01 1.55
CA PHE A 109 -20.22 14.58 1.89
C PHE A 109 -20.58 15.80 1.01
N LYS A 110 -19.61 16.64 0.64
CA LYS A 110 -19.85 17.82 -0.22
C LYS A 110 -20.25 17.41 -1.63
N VAL A 111 -19.60 16.39 -2.19
CA VAL A 111 -19.92 15.84 -3.51
C VAL A 111 -21.26 15.09 -3.48
N GLY A 112 -21.51 14.29 -2.43
CA GLY A 112 -22.79 13.59 -2.26
C GLY A 112 -23.98 14.54 -2.08
N ALA A 113 -23.84 15.60 -1.29
CA ALA A 113 -24.89 16.58 -1.06
C ALA A 113 -25.21 17.41 -2.32
N SER A 114 -24.20 17.75 -3.12
CA SER A 114 -24.41 18.47 -4.39
C SER A 114 -25.10 17.59 -5.44
N PHE A 115 -24.72 16.30 -5.54
CA PHE A 115 -25.38 15.36 -6.44
C PHE A 115 -26.83 15.07 -6.01
N ALA A 116 -27.07 14.87 -4.72
CA ALA A 116 -28.42 14.72 -4.16
C ALA A 116 -29.28 15.96 -4.39
N GLY A 117 -28.71 17.17 -4.24
CA GLY A 117 -29.39 18.43 -4.51
C GLY A 117 -29.82 18.57 -5.97
N VAL A 118 -28.94 18.25 -6.93
CA VAL A 118 -29.26 18.30 -8.37
C VAL A 118 -30.34 17.28 -8.73
N LEU A 119 -30.24 16.05 -8.22
CA LEU A 119 -31.23 15.00 -8.45
C LEU A 119 -32.60 15.35 -7.85
N ALA A 120 -32.63 15.98 -6.67
CA ALA A 120 -33.88 16.43 -6.05
C ALA A 120 -34.57 17.52 -6.90
N ILE A 121 -33.81 18.48 -7.44
CA ILE A 121 -34.33 19.51 -8.34
C ILE A 121 -34.85 18.88 -9.63
N GLY A 122 -34.10 17.95 -10.23
CA GLY A 122 -34.54 17.21 -11.41
C GLY A 122 -35.80 16.39 -11.17
N GLY A 123 -35.91 15.71 -10.02
CA GLY A 123 -37.10 14.95 -9.64
C GLY A 123 -38.34 15.84 -9.47
N LEU A 124 -38.20 17.00 -8.84
CA LEU A 124 -39.28 18.00 -8.75
C LEU A 124 -39.73 18.48 -10.13
N PHE A 125 -38.79 18.70 -11.05
CA PHE A 125 -39.09 19.13 -12.41
C PHE A 125 -39.87 18.06 -13.20
N VAL A 126 -39.49 16.79 -13.07
CA VAL A 126 -40.21 15.66 -13.70
C VAL A 126 -41.64 15.54 -13.15
N LEU A 127 -41.83 15.72 -11.84
CA LEU A 127 -43.18 15.73 -11.24
C LEU A 127 -44.05 16.86 -11.79
N ALA A 128 -43.50 18.07 -11.89
CA ALA A 128 -44.20 19.21 -12.49
C ALA A 128 -44.58 18.95 -13.96
N GLN A 129 -43.70 18.30 -14.72
CA GLN A 129 -43.97 17.92 -16.10
C GLN A 129 -45.07 16.84 -16.21
N MET A 130 -45.12 15.86 -15.32
CA MET A 130 -46.21 14.88 -15.29
C MET A 130 -47.57 15.53 -14.98
N VAL A 131 -47.61 16.47 -14.04
CA VAL A 131 -48.85 17.22 -13.74
C VAL A 131 -49.31 17.99 -14.98
N THR A 132 -48.39 18.67 -15.65
CA THR A 132 -48.68 19.44 -16.87
C THR A 132 -49.18 18.53 -17.98
N ALA A 133 -48.47 17.44 -18.26
CA ALA A 133 -48.86 16.47 -19.28
C ALA A 133 -50.22 15.81 -18.97
N GLY A 134 -50.46 15.44 -17.71
CA GLY A 134 -51.73 14.87 -17.28
C GLY A 134 -52.91 15.81 -17.48
N LEU A 135 -52.73 17.09 -17.13
CA LEU A 135 -53.76 18.11 -17.33
C LEU A 135 -54.04 18.35 -18.82
N LEU A 136 -52.99 18.32 -19.66
CA LEU A 136 -53.10 18.50 -21.10
C LEU A 136 -53.84 17.34 -21.76
N VAL A 137 -53.55 16.10 -21.34
CA VAL A 137 -54.28 14.89 -21.76
C VAL A 137 -55.74 14.97 -21.33
N MET A 138 -56.03 15.29 -20.07
CA MET A 138 -57.41 15.42 -19.59
C MET A 138 -58.19 16.50 -20.32
N THR A 139 -57.55 17.65 -20.61
CA THR A 139 -58.19 18.76 -21.33
C THR A 139 -58.41 18.40 -22.80
N ALA A 140 -57.45 17.74 -23.44
CA ALA A 140 -57.59 17.26 -24.81
C ALA A 140 -58.71 16.22 -24.92
N THR A 141 -58.70 15.18 -24.07
CA THR A 141 -59.74 14.14 -24.05
C THR A 141 -61.10 14.71 -23.66
N GLY A 142 -61.15 15.56 -22.63
CA GLY A 142 -62.38 16.22 -22.18
C GLY A 142 -62.95 17.20 -23.21
N GLY A 143 -62.11 17.92 -23.94
CA GLY A 143 -62.51 18.82 -25.02
C GLY A 143 -63.10 18.08 -26.22
N VAL A 144 -62.55 16.92 -26.58
CA VAL A 144 -63.11 16.06 -27.63
C VAL A 144 -64.51 15.57 -27.21
N ILE A 145 -64.63 14.97 -26.02
CA ILE A 145 -65.91 14.45 -25.51
C ILE A 145 -66.95 15.57 -25.33
N GLY A 146 -66.55 16.69 -24.73
CA GLY A 146 -67.41 17.86 -24.53
C GLY A 146 -67.87 18.50 -25.84
N GLY A 147 -67.02 18.53 -26.86
CA GLY A 147 -67.35 19.03 -28.19
C GLY A 147 -68.40 18.18 -28.90
N TYR A 148 -68.30 16.85 -28.83
CA TYR A 148 -69.33 15.94 -29.34
C TYR A 148 -70.64 16.07 -28.55
N TYR A 149 -70.57 16.22 -27.23
CA TYR A 149 -71.75 16.44 -26.40
C TYR A 149 -72.48 17.76 -26.75
N TRP A 150 -71.74 18.87 -26.88
CA TRP A 150 -72.30 20.18 -27.24
C TRP A 150 -72.89 20.21 -28.65
N ARG A 151 -72.23 19.57 -29.63
CA ARG A 151 -72.77 19.41 -30.99
C ARG A 151 -74.03 18.53 -31.01
N GLY A 152 -74.05 17.45 -30.23
CA GLY A 152 -75.25 16.61 -30.07
C GLY A 152 -76.45 17.40 -29.53
N LYS A 153 -76.22 18.35 -28.61
CA LYS A 153 -77.29 19.21 -28.08
C LYS A 153 -77.77 20.26 -29.09
N ARG A 154 -76.90 20.79 -29.96
CA ARG A 154 -77.32 21.70 -31.04
C ARG A 154 -78.09 21.00 -32.15
N ILE A 155 -77.69 19.78 -32.54
CA ILE A 155 -78.39 19.00 -33.58
C ILE A 155 -79.80 18.59 -33.12
N LYS A 156 -80.01 18.44 -31.81
CA LYS A 156 -81.35 18.25 -31.21
C LYS A 156 -82.20 19.54 -31.15
N GLY A 157 -81.59 20.72 -31.26
CA GLY A 157 -82.27 22.02 -31.22
C GLY A 157 -82.46 22.69 -32.59
N SER A 158 -81.80 22.20 -33.64
CA SER A 158 -81.86 22.78 -35.00
C SER A 158 -82.48 21.83 -36.03
N ASN A 159 -83.60 21.20 -35.68
CA ASN A 159 -84.36 20.34 -36.59
C ASN A 159 -85.87 20.63 -36.56
N LEU A 160 -86.24 21.92 -36.60
CA LEU A 160 -87.57 22.40 -36.97
C LEU A 160 -87.52 23.76 -37.69
N GLN A 161 -86.60 23.95 -38.64
CA GLN A 161 -86.80 25.01 -39.64
C GLN A 161 -86.07 24.74 -40.96
N GLU A 162 -86.86 24.17 -41.88
CA GLU A 162 -87.02 24.57 -43.28
C GLU A 162 -85.80 24.53 -44.23
N LEU A 163 -85.92 23.63 -45.21
CA LEU A 163 -85.22 23.65 -46.51
C LEU A 163 -85.63 24.88 -47.34
N PRO A 164 -84.73 25.43 -48.15
CA PRO A 164 -84.93 25.36 -49.62
C PRO A 164 -83.61 25.03 -50.35
N ASN A 165 -83.57 24.11 -51.31
CA ASN A 165 -83.96 24.19 -52.72
C ASN A 165 -83.29 25.33 -53.53
N GLN A 166 -82.87 24.97 -54.75
CA GLN A 166 -82.32 25.77 -55.87
C GLN A 166 -80.80 26.01 -55.81
N LYS A 167 -80.03 25.31 -56.65
CA LYS A 167 -79.70 25.67 -58.05
C LYS A 167 -79.07 27.07 -58.16
N ASN A 168 -77.86 27.07 -58.71
CA ASN A 168 -76.95 28.19 -58.97
C ASN A 168 -76.09 28.59 -57.78
N LEU A 169 -74.81 28.23 -57.82
CA LEU A 169 -73.74 29.19 -57.54
C LEU A 169 -72.50 28.83 -58.37
N LYS A 170 -72.07 29.84 -59.13
CA LYS A 170 -71.06 29.88 -60.19
C LYS A 170 -69.68 29.42 -59.73
N VAL A 171 -69.01 28.66 -60.59
CA VAL A 171 -67.55 28.53 -60.62
C VAL A 171 -66.98 29.91 -60.98
N ILE A 172 -66.29 30.56 -60.04
CA ILE A 172 -65.43 31.70 -60.33
C ILE A 172 -64.01 31.16 -60.46
N ASN A 173 -63.60 31.04 -61.71
CA ASN A 173 -62.20 31.03 -62.11
C ASN A 173 -61.72 32.48 -62.01
N ASP A 174 -60.66 32.79 -61.25
CA ASP A 174 -59.82 33.92 -61.64
C ASP A 174 -58.35 33.75 -61.30
N LYS A 175 -57.60 34.10 -62.33
CA LYS A 175 -56.19 34.06 -62.59
C LYS A 175 -55.68 35.47 -62.34
N LYS A 176 -54.94 35.71 -61.25
CA LYS A 176 -53.94 36.80 -61.13
C LYS A 176 -53.49 36.94 -59.68
N LEU A 177 -52.30 36.45 -59.37
CA LEU A 177 -51.47 37.01 -58.28
C LEU A 177 -49.99 36.64 -58.45
N ILE A 178 -49.53 36.52 -59.70
CA ILE A 178 -48.10 36.48 -60.06
C ILE A 178 -47.85 37.63 -61.02
N ASP A 179 -48.03 38.86 -60.55
CA ASP A 179 -47.27 40.00 -61.07
C ASP A 179 -47.50 41.24 -60.19
N SER A 180 -46.85 41.27 -59.02
CA SER A 180 -46.45 42.56 -58.47
C SER A 180 -45.06 42.38 -57.90
N LYS A 181 -44.13 42.50 -58.84
CA LYS A 181 -42.96 43.35 -58.74
C LYS A 181 -42.33 43.43 -57.34
N LYS A 182 -41.11 42.92 -57.17
CA LYS A 182 -39.92 43.61 -57.72
C LYS A 182 -39.87 45.05 -57.21
N LEU A 183 -39.91 45.24 -55.89
CA LEU A 183 -39.50 46.46 -55.20
C LEU A 183 -39.11 46.09 -53.76
N LEU A 184 -37.84 45.77 -53.55
CA LEU A 184 -37.04 46.01 -52.34
C LEU A 184 -35.79 45.12 -52.44
N LYS A 185 -34.83 45.67 -53.19
CA LYS A 185 -33.42 45.36 -53.06
C LYS A 185 -32.82 46.48 -52.20
#